data_AF-A0A820Q2S5-F1
#
_entry.id   AF-A0A820Q2S5-F1
#
_cell.length_a   1.000
_cell.length_b   1.000
_cell.length_c   1.000
_cell.angle_alpha   90.00
_cell.angle_beta   90.00
_cell.angle_gamma   90.00
#
_symmetry.space_group_name_H-M   'P 1'
#
loop_
_entity.id
_entity.type
_entity.pdbx_description
1 polymer ?
#
loop_
_entity_poly.entity_id
_entity_poly.type
_entity_poly.pdbx_seq_one_letter_code
_entity_poly.pdbx_strand_id
1 'polypeptide(L)'
;FRRQRDFHCCGWNSYLDYANSHKTDLPDTCCHKYETHYGCGKNMLINPDPKIVNTRGCGPLMKYWYRRGFWENIFMGLFGIFIGVYMLFVFQQNRNEYVQLRDEADDKKRILYSHSMGSLRSMNSNGVKHQMKTGLPRYSYNGML
;
A
#
# COMPACT_ATOMS: atom_id res chain seq x y z
N PHE A 1 -16.27 24.26 16.34
CA PHE A 1 -17.48 24.63 15.58
C PHE A 1 -17.39 24.49 14.04
N ARG A 2 -16.25 24.06 13.44
CA ARG A 2 -16.14 23.91 11.97
C ARG A 2 -17.07 22.83 11.38
N ARG A 3 -17.23 21.70 12.09
CA ARG A 3 -18.07 20.57 11.68
C ARG A 3 -19.54 20.92 11.42
N GLN A 4 -20.14 21.85 12.17
CA GLN A 4 -21.54 22.26 11.95
C GLN A 4 -21.76 22.92 10.58
N ARG A 5 -20.74 23.67 10.12
CA ARG A 5 -20.75 24.35 8.83
C ARG A 5 -20.63 23.35 7.67
N ASP A 6 -19.76 22.36 7.81
CA ASP A 6 -19.48 21.38 6.76
C ASP A 6 -20.66 20.42 6.53
N PHE A 7 -21.44 20.17 7.59
CA PHE A 7 -22.58 19.26 7.56
C PHE A 7 -23.95 19.97 7.49
N HIS A 8 -23.98 21.30 7.32
CA HIS A 8 -25.22 22.08 7.23
C HIS A 8 -26.21 21.75 8.37
N CYS A 9 -25.72 21.79 9.61
CA CYS A 9 -26.48 21.37 10.78
C CYS A 9 -26.20 22.29 11.98
N CYS A 10 -27.17 22.41 12.89
CA CYS A 10 -27.08 23.23 14.09
C CYS A 10 -27.48 22.41 15.32
N GLY A 11 -26.63 22.42 16.34
CA GLY A 11 -26.83 21.62 17.55
C GLY A 11 -26.63 20.12 17.30
N TRP A 12 -26.74 19.33 18.35
CA TRP A 12 -26.60 17.87 18.28
C TRP A 12 -27.91 17.22 17.80
N ASN A 13 -29.03 17.51 18.45
CA ASN A 13 -30.35 17.02 18.09
C ASN A 13 -31.13 18.06 17.27
N SER A 14 -30.98 19.33 17.61
CA SER A 14 -31.66 20.46 16.96
C SER A 14 -30.96 21.78 17.31
N TYR A 15 -31.29 22.84 16.58
CA TYR A 15 -30.89 24.21 16.92
C TYR A 15 -31.34 24.64 18.33
N LEU A 16 -32.40 24.02 18.85
CA LEU A 16 -32.91 24.23 20.22
C LEU A 16 -31.94 23.77 21.32
N ASP A 17 -30.91 22.99 21.00
CA ASP A 17 -29.87 22.64 21.98
C ASP A 17 -29.15 23.88 22.54
N TYR A 18 -29.20 25.00 21.80
CA TYR A 18 -28.68 26.29 22.25
C TYR A 18 -29.64 27.05 23.19
N ALA A 19 -30.90 26.64 23.33
CA ALA A 19 -31.85 27.29 24.23
C ALA A 19 -31.45 27.18 25.71
N ASN A 20 -30.72 26.13 26.06
CA ASN A 20 -30.18 25.96 27.42
C ASN A 20 -29.04 26.95 27.75
N SER A 21 -28.56 27.73 26.78
CA SER A 21 -27.41 28.62 26.98
C SER A 21 -27.77 30.05 27.43
N HIS A 22 -29.04 30.33 27.75
CA HIS A 22 -29.56 31.66 28.13
C HIS A 22 -29.31 32.78 27.09
N LYS A 23 -28.88 32.42 25.88
CA LYS A 23 -28.70 33.32 24.75
C LYS A 23 -29.85 33.14 23.78
N THR A 24 -30.37 34.25 23.27
CA THR A 24 -31.38 34.27 22.20
C THR A 24 -30.75 34.12 20.81
N ASP A 25 -29.43 34.23 20.74
CA ASP A 25 -28.66 34.20 19.50
C ASP A 25 -28.05 32.82 19.27
N LEU A 26 -28.18 32.33 18.04
CA LEU A 26 -27.48 31.15 17.57
C LEU A 26 -26.07 31.53 17.12
N PRO A 27 -25.10 30.60 17.20
CA PRO A 27 -23.78 30.84 16.64
C PRO A 27 -23.85 30.94 15.11
N ASP A 28 -23.02 31.81 14.52
CA ASP A 28 -22.93 31.97 13.06
C ASP A 28 -22.57 30.67 12.31
N THR A 29 -22.08 29.64 13.01
CA THR A 29 -21.83 28.31 12.44
C THR A 29 -23.09 27.52 12.11
N CYS A 30 -24.25 27.94 12.60
CA CYS A 30 -25.55 27.37 12.27
C CYS A 30 -26.18 27.99 11.02
N CYS A 31 -25.64 29.09 10.53
CA CYS A 31 -26.13 29.79 9.34
C CYS A 31 -25.85 29.03 8.05
N HIS A 32 -26.70 29.20 7.05
CA HIS A 32 -26.41 28.71 5.71
C HIS A 32 -25.16 29.39 5.14
N LYS A 33 -24.35 28.62 4.42
CA LYS A 33 -23.04 29.04 3.88
C LYS A 33 -23.12 30.29 2.98
N TYR A 34 -24.28 30.52 2.37
CA TYR A 34 -24.52 31.65 1.46
C TYR A 34 -25.14 32.88 2.16
N GLU A 35 -25.56 32.74 3.41
CA GLU A 35 -26.21 33.80 4.20
C GLU A 35 -25.36 34.21 5.40
N THR A 36 -24.04 34.03 5.30
CA THR A 36 -23.06 34.47 6.30
C THR A 36 -22.91 35.99 6.28
N HIS A 37 -24.00 36.71 6.48
CA HIS A 37 -23.98 38.09 6.93
C HIS A 37 -23.66 38.07 8.43
N TYR A 38 -22.74 38.92 8.87
CA TYR A 38 -22.36 39.05 10.28
C TYR A 38 -23.61 39.22 11.15
N GLY A 39 -23.97 38.21 11.94
CA GLY A 39 -25.15 38.22 12.81
C GLY A 39 -26.39 37.49 12.28
N CYS A 40 -26.26 36.56 11.33
CA CYS A 40 -27.38 35.73 10.89
C CYS A 40 -28.07 34.97 12.04
N GLY A 41 -27.35 34.65 13.11
CA GLY A 41 -27.92 33.96 14.27
C GLY A 41 -28.70 34.83 15.27
N LYS A 42 -28.80 36.16 15.07
CA LYS A 42 -29.40 37.07 16.05
C LYS A 42 -30.90 36.83 16.23
N ASN A 43 -31.35 36.61 17.47
CA ASN A 43 -32.75 36.32 17.86
C ASN A 43 -33.40 35.12 17.13
N MET A 44 -32.62 34.30 16.41
CA MET A 44 -33.13 33.18 15.60
C MET A 44 -33.53 31.97 16.44
N LEU A 45 -33.30 31.99 17.76
CA LEU A 45 -33.77 30.94 18.65
C LEU A 45 -35.29 31.02 18.90
N ILE A 46 -35.85 32.22 18.83
CA ILE A 46 -37.28 32.50 19.11
C ILE A 46 -38.10 32.44 17.82
N ASN A 47 -37.58 33.03 16.74
CA ASN A 47 -38.21 33.00 15.41
C ASN A 47 -37.20 32.50 14.37
N PRO A 48 -37.02 31.17 14.26
CA PRO A 48 -36.09 30.61 13.29
C PRO A 48 -36.65 30.75 11.87
N ASP A 49 -35.91 31.42 10.99
CA ASP A 49 -36.15 31.32 9.55
C ASP A 49 -35.36 30.13 8.97
N PRO A 50 -36.03 29.06 8.49
CA PRO A 50 -35.36 27.87 7.96
C PRO A 50 -34.61 28.13 6.65
N LYS A 51 -34.77 29.29 6.01
CA LYS A 51 -33.98 29.68 4.83
C LYS A 51 -32.59 30.18 5.23
N ILE A 52 -32.48 30.76 6.41
CA ILE A 52 -31.31 31.48 6.90
C ILE A 52 -30.46 30.59 7.82
N VAL A 53 -31.14 29.80 8.66
CA VAL A 53 -30.52 28.98 9.70
C VAL A 53 -30.82 27.50 9.48
N ASN A 54 -29.80 26.65 9.63
CA ASN A 54 -29.99 25.21 9.64
C ASN A 54 -30.73 24.81 10.93
N THR A 55 -31.97 24.34 10.81
CA THR A 55 -32.76 23.86 11.95
C THR A 55 -32.51 22.39 12.30
N ARG A 56 -31.80 21.65 11.44
CA ARG A 56 -31.52 20.22 11.61
C ARG A 56 -30.34 19.99 12.55
N GLY A 57 -30.47 19.01 13.45
CA GLY A 57 -29.37 18.54 14.30
C GLY A 57 -28.28 17.78 13.54
N CYS A 58 -27.05 17.89 14.01
CA CYS A 58 -25.90 17.21 13.44
C CYS A 58 -25.85 15.70 13.75
N GLY A 59 -26.39 15.27 14.89
CA GLY A 59 -26.42 13.88 15.36
C GLY A 59 -27.14 12.93 14.41
N PRO A 60 -28.41 13.18 14.04
CA PRO A 60 -29.13 12.31 13.09
C PRO A 60 -28.46 12.30 11.71
N LEU A 61 -27.90 13.43 11.27
CA LEU A 61 -27.18 13.53 10.00
C LEU A 61 -25.88 12.71 10.02
N MET A 62 -25.08 12.83 11.08
CA MET A 62 -23.87 12.03 11.31
C MET A 62 -24.21 10.54 11.37
N LYS A 63 -25.30 10.16 12.04
CA LYS A 63 -25.73 8.76 12.12
C LYS A 63 -26.11 8.19 10.75
N TYR A 64 -26.79 8.98 9.93
CA TYR A 64 -27.12 8.60 8.55
C TYR A 64 -25.86 8.52 7.67
N TRP A 65 -24.98 9.53 7.75
CA TRP A 65 -23.72 9.57 7.01
C TRP A 65 -22.81 8.42 7.38
N TYR A 66 -22.65 8.13 8.66
CA TYR A 66 -21.88 6.99 9.16
C TYR A 66 -22.46 5.67 8.66
N ARG A 67 -23.77 5.47 8.71
CA ARG A 67 -24.41 4.23 8.24
C ARG A 67 -24.26 4.02 6.74
N ARG A 68 -24.23 5.10 5.96
CA ARG A 68 -24.07 5.05 4.49
C ARG A 68 -22.60 4.87 4.09
N GLY A 69 -21.68 5.62 4.70
CA GLY A 69 -20.24 5.51 4.45
C GLY A 69 -19.62 4.23 5.02
N PHE A 70 -20.21 3.63 6.05
CA PHE A 70 -19.72 2.36 6.61
C PHE A 70 -19.78 1.22 5.58
N TRP A 71 -20.83 1.16 4.76
CA TRP A 71 -20.93 0.16 3.69
C TRP A 71 -19.87 0.37 2.60
N GLU A 72 -19.64 1.61 2.17
CA GLU A 72 -18.61 1.94 1.17
C GLU A 72 -17.20 1.60 1.68
N ASN A 73 -16.91 1.86 2.96
CA ASN A 73 -15.64 1.49 3.58
C ASN A 73 -15.46 -0.02 3.75
N ILE A 74 -16.52 -0.77 4.07
CA ILE A 74 -16.47 -2.23 4.11
C ILE A 74 -16.18 -2.80 2.73
N PHE A 75 -16.87 -2.34 1.68
CA PHE A 75 -16.63 -2.81 0.32
C PHE A 75 -15.21 -2.51 -0.15
N MET A 76 -14.72 -1.30 0.07
CA MET A 76 -13.35 -0.92 -0.28
C MET A 76 -12.31 -1.74 0.51
N GLY A 77 -12.57 -2.02 1.79
CA GLY A 77 -11.72 -2.87 2.62
C GLY A 77 -11.64 -4.31 2.10
N LEU A 78 -12.78 -4.93 1.79
CA LEU A 78 -12.83 -6.29 1.24
C LEU A 78 -12.15 -6.37 -0.13
N PHE A 79 -12.36 -5.36 -0.98
CA PHE A 79 -11.70 -5.28 -2.28
C PHE A 79 -10.17 -5.17 -2.15
N GLY A 80 -9.68 -4.38 -1.21
CA GLY A 80 -8.25 -4.28 -0.92
C GLY A 80 -7.64 -5.61 -0.44
N ILE A 81 -8.33 -6.33 0.45
CA ILE A 81 -7.90 -7.65 0.91
C ILE A 81 -7.88 -8.64 -0.26
N PHE A 82 -8.90 -8.63 -1.11
CA PHE A 82 -8.97 -9.51 -2.27
C PHE A 82 -7.80 -9.29 -3.24
N ILE A 83 -7.47 -8.03 -3.56
CA ILE A 83 -6.29 -7.69 -4.38
C ILE A 83 -5.00 -8.18 -3.70
N GLY A 84 -4.87 -7.98 -2.38
CA GLY A 84 -3.70 -8.45 -1.64
C GLY A 84 -3.49 -9.96 -1.71
N VAL A 85 -4.57 -10.74 -1.55
CA VAL A 85 -4.54 -12.20 -1.68
C VAL A 85 -4.21 -12.62 -3.12
N TYR A 86 -4.79 -11.95 -4.12
CA TYR A 86 -4.50 -12.22 -5.52
C TYR A 86 -3.03 -11.99 -5.86
N MET A 87 -2.45 -10.88 -5.40
CA MET A 87 -1.02 -10.58 -5.61
C MET A 87 -0.11 -11.60 -4.93
N LEU A 88 -0.46 -12.06 -3.72
CA LEU A 88 0.27 -13.14 -3.04
C LEU A 88 0.20 -14.46 -3.82
N PHE A 89 -0.94 -14.78 -4.41
CA PHE A 89 -1.09 -15.98 -5.23
C PHE A 89 -0.20 -15.93 -6.48
N VAL A 90 -0.20 -14.82 -7.22
CA VAL A 90 0.67 -14.63 -8.39
C VAL A 90 2.15 -14.67 -7.98
N PHE A 91 2.51 -14.06 -6.85
CA PHE A 91 3.87 -14.12 -6.33
C PHE A 91 4.31 -15.56 -6.03
N GLN A 92 3.44 -16.40 -5.47
CA GLN A 92 3.77 -17.81 -5.23
C GLN A 92 3.95 -18.60 -6.52
N GLN A 93 3.09 -18.40 -7.53
CA GLN A 93 3.28 -19.05 -8.84
C GLN A 93 4.62 -18.67 -9.47
N ASN A 94 4.92 -17.36 -9.54
CA ASN A 94 6.17 -16.86 -10.13
C ASN A 94 7.41 -17.34 -9.35
N ARG A 95 7.31 -17.47 -8.03
CA ARG A 95 8.42 -17.98 -7.20
C ARG A 95 8.74 -19.42 -7.54
N ASN A 96 7.74 -20.27 -7.78
CA ASN A 96 7.96 -21.68 -8.11
C ASN A 96 8.65 -21.84 -9.47
N GLU A 97 8.23 -21.06 -10.47
CA GLU A 97 8.88 -21.05 -11.79
C GLU A 97 10.31 -20.52 -11.71
N TYR A 98 10.55 -19.46 -10.93
CA TYR A 98 11.89 -18.91 -10.75
C TYR A 98 12.85 -19.90 -10.08
N VAL A 99 12.37 -20.67 -9.10
CA VAL A 99 13.18 -21.70 -8.42
C VAL A 99 13.54 -22.82 -9.41
N GLN A 100 12.58 -23.30 -10.22
CA GLN A 100 12.86 -24.31 -11.25
C GLN A 100 13.92 -23.85 -12.25
N LEU A 101 13.78 -22.64 -12.79
CA LEU A 101 14.75 -22.09 -13.74
C LEU A 101 16.14 -21.91 -13.13
N ARG A 102 16.21 -21.55 -11.84
CA ARG A 102 17.49 -21.45 -11.13
C ARG A 102 18.16 -22.81 -10.96
N ASP A 103 17.39 -23.84 -10.57
CA ASP A 103 17.91 -25.19 -10.38
C ASP A 103 18.37 -25.79 -11.71
N GLU A 104 17.66 -25.55 -12.82
CA GLU A 104 18.10 -25.94 -14.17
C GLU A 104 19.40 -25.24 -14.60
N ALA A 105 19.57 -23.96 -14.25
CA ALA A 105 20.79 -23.22 -14.55
C ALA A 105 22.00 -23.75 -13.75
N ASP A 106 21.79 -24.10 -12.47
CA ASP A 106 22.82 -24.68 -11.63
C ASP A 106 23.19 -26.11 -12.07
N ASP A 107 22.23 -26.92 -12.51
CA ASP A 107 22.50 -28.25 -13.07
C ASP A 107 23.26 -28.18 -14.39
N LYS A 108 22.87 -27.29 -15.32
CA LYS A 108 23.65 -27.04 -16.55
C LYS A 108 25.07 -26.59 -16.24
N LYS A 109 25.24 -25.73 -15.24
CA LYS A 109 26.57 -25.29 -14.77
C LYS A 109 27.38 -26.47 -14.26
N ARG A 110 26.82 -27.36 -13.41
CA ARG A 110 27.52 -28.56 -12.92
C ARG A 110 27.93 -29.50 -14.05
N ILE A 111 27.06 -29.72 -15.04
CA ILE A 111 27.36 -30.59 -16.19
C ILE A 111 28.52 -30.01 -17.02
N LEU A 112 28.56 -28.69 -17.22
CA LEU A 112 29.70 -28.04 -17.90
C LEU A 112 31.00 -28.15 -17.09
N TYR A 113 30.96 -28.01 -15.76
CA TYR A 113 32.12 -28.21 -14.90
C TYR A 113 32.61 -29.67 -14.91
N SER A 114 31.71 -30.65 -14.91
CA SER A 114 32.09 -32.06 -14.95
C SER A 114 32.65 -32.48 -16.31
N HIS A 115 32.09 -31.97 -17.42
CA HIS A 115 32.63 -32.21 -18.77
C HIS A 115 34.00 -31.56 -18.96
N SER A 116 34.21 -30.33 -18.48
CA SER A 116 35.51 -29.66 -18.56
C SER A 116 36.57 -30.38 -17.70
N MET A 117 36.25 -30.79 -16.47
CA MET A 117 37.18 -31.56 -15.63
C MET A 117 37.43 -33.00 -16.16
N GLY A 118 36.42 -33.65 -16.74
CA GLY A 118 36.57 -34.97 -17.34
C GLY A 118 37.45 -34.97 -18.59
N SER A 119 37.33 -33.94 -19.44
CA SER A 119 38.19 -33.77 -20.63
C SER A 119 39.64 -33.46 -20.26
N LEU A 120 39.89 -32.64 -19.23
CA LEU A 120 41.24 -32.39 -18.70
C LEU A 120 41.87 -33.64 -18.10
N ARG A 121 41.10 -34.49 -17.41
CA ARG A 121 41.61 -35.76 -16.84
C ARG A 121 41.87 -36.82 -17.92
N SER A 122 41.10 -36.83 -19.00
CA SER A 122 41.32 -37.69 -20.18
C SER A 122 42.56 -37.26 -20.98
N MET A 123 42.77 -35.95 -21.19
CA MET A 123 43.98 -35.43 -21.83
C MET A 123 45.24 -35.70 -21.01
N ASN A 124 45.15 -35.69 -19.67
CA ASN A 124 46.30 -36.04 -18.82
C ASN A 124 46.65 -37.55 -18.86
N SER A 125 45.65 -38.44 -19.02
CA SER A 125 45.88 -39.89 -19.15
C SER A 125 46.55 -40.28 -20.48
N ASN A 126 46.18 -39.62 -21.59
CA ASN A 126 46.79 -39.86 -22.90
C ASN A 126 48.15 -39.15 -23.07
N GLY A 127 48.38 -38.02 -22.39
CA GLY A 127 49.70 -37.37 -22.33
C GLY A 127 50.74 -38.17 -21.52
N VAL A 128 50.31 -38.84 -20.45
CA VAL A 128 51.22 -39.65 -19.60
C VAL A 128 51.61 -40.98 -20.25
N LYS A 129 50.77 -41.58 -21.10
CA LYS A 129 51.14 -42.82 -21.82
C LYS A 129 52.14 -42.62 -22.96
N HIS A 130 52.27 -41.41 -23.52
CA HIS A 130 53.23 -41.12 -24.59
C HIS A 130 54.58 -40.56 -24.10
N GLN A 131 54.74 -40.24 -22.82
CA GLN A 131 55.99 -39.66 -22.27
C GLN A 131 56.89 -40.64 -21.48
N MET A 132 56.62 -41.95 -21.50
CA MET A 132 57.56 -42.96 -20.98
C MET A 132 58.27 -43.72 -22.12
N LYS A 133 58.75 -43.03 -23.16
CA LYS A 133 59.61 -43.63 -24.19
C LYS A 133 60.42 -42.56 -24.95
N THR A 134 61.31 -41.87 -24.26
CA THR A 134 62.55 -41.30 -24.85
C THR A 134 63.35 -40.60 -23.74
N GLY A 135 64.61 -40.99 -23.58
CA GLY A 135 65.51 -40.46 -22.56
C GLY A 135 66.19 -39.15 -22.95
N LEU A 136 66.79 -38.54 -21.90
CA LEU A 136 67.80 -37.45 -21.88
C LEU A 136 67.29 -36.01 -22.10
N PRO A 137 68.04 -34.99 -21.61
CA PRO A 137 68.37 -34.71 -20.21
C PRO A 137 67.83 -33.34 -19.77
N ARG A 138 67.86 -33.10 -18.44
CA ARG A 138 67.57 -31.81 -17.79
C ARG A 138 68.43 -30.68 -18.38
N TYR A 139 67.79 -29.61 -18.83
CA TYR A 139 68.43 -28.30 -18.96
C TYR A 139 67.89 -27.34 -17.89
N SER A 140 68.83 -26.79 -17.13
CA SER A 140 68.68 -25.72 -16.17
C SER A 140 68.40 -24.41 -16.91
N TYR A 141 67.40 -23.65 -16.48
CA TYR A 141 67.31 -22.22 -16.80
C TYR A 141 67.74 -21.44 -15.57
N ASN A 142 69.01 -21.04 -15.55
CA ASN A 142 69.46 -19.90 -14.79
C ASN A 142 68.91 -18.63 -15.45
N GLY A 143 68.52 -17.66 -14.62
CA GLY A 143 68.14 -16.34 -15.07
C GLY A 143 69.26 -15.62 -15.84
N MET A 144 68.81 -14.75 -16.73
CA MET A 144 69.43 -13.48 -17.09
C MET A 144 68.34 -12.41 -16.97
N LEU A 145 68.53 -11.16 -16.54
CA LEU A 145 69.73 -10.31 -16.38
C LEU A 145 71.11 -10.96 -16.44
#